data_AF-A0A645DLI6-F1
#
_entry.id   AF-A0A645DLI6-F1
#
_cell.length_a   1.000
_cell.length_b   1.000
_cell.length_c   1.000
_cell.angle_alpha   90.00
_cell.angle_beta   90.00
_cell.angle_gamma   90.00
#
_symmetry.space_group_name_H-M   'P 1'
#
loop_
_entity.id
_entity.type
_entity.pdbx_description
1 polymer ?
#
loop_
_entity_poly.entity_id
_entity_poly.type
_entity_poly.pdbx_seq_one_letter_code
_entity_poly.pdbx_strand_id
1 'polypeptide(L)'
;MNDDGKRDQNDKYGYVYEPFNNYALFYSLGQSITKKNKDDIPELSIYSPASVDVFEIIRGISDDKVNYYINWSTGCTSIIKDNRALMTSTTLYTIRANYKTWEQDFGILPMPKLTEDQPYVDVVSTATSGSLYSIPVSNNNLELTGYALESFCRQSKNTLRVAYYDLAITHRTMRDVESAEMMDIILANRYTTINDFLNNN
;
A
#
# COMPACT_ATOMS: atom_id res chain seq x y z
N MET A 1 14.43 23.43 -2.99
CA MET A 1 14.60 24.15 -1.70
C MET A 1 13.70 25.37 -1.68
N ASN A 2 13.32 25.83 -0.49
CA ASN A 2 12.64 27.10 -0.22
C ASN A 2 13.64 28.25 0.08
N ASP A 3 14.94 28.03 -0.18
CA ASP A 3 16.06 28.95 0.00
C ASP A 3 16.32 29.45 1.44
N ASP A 4 15.83 28.76 2.47
CA ASP A 4 16.08 29.11 3.88
C ASP A 4 17.35 28.47 4.48
N GLY A 5 18.06 27.68 3.69
CA GLY A 5 19.29 26.98 4.06
C GLY A 5 19.09 25.77 4.99
N LYS A 6 17.84 25.40 5.28
CA LYS A 6 17.46 24.21 6.05
C LYS A 6 16.79 23.21 5.11
N ARG A 7 16.85 21.93 5.48
CA ARG A 7 16.11 20.87 4.77
C ARG A 7 14.93 20.47 5.63
N ASP A 8 13.73 20.88 5.23
CA ASP A 8 12.51 20.63 6.00
C ASP A 8 11.28 20.38 5.12
N GLN A 9 10.14 20.15 5.76
CA GLN A 9 8.89 19.81 5.09
C GLN A 9 8.35 20.91 4.16
N ASN A 10 8.93 22.10 4.11
CA ASN A 10 8.54 23.21 3.23
C ASN A 10 9.31 23.21 1.89
N ASP A 11 10.32 22.36 1.75
CA ASP A 11 11.10 22.21 0.52
C ASP A 11 10.37 21.43 -0.58
N LYS A 12 11.09 21.23 -1.70
CA LYS A 12 10.70 20.39 -2.84
C LYS A 12 11.54 19.13 -2.89
N TYR A 13 10.91 18.01 -3.18
CA TYR A 13 11.49 16.67 -3.15
C TYR A 13 11.10 15.85 -4.40
N GLY A 14 11.88 14.82 -4.72
CA GLY A 14 11.49 13.83 -5.72
C GLY A 14 10.45 12.88 -5.14
N TYR A 15 10.79 12.21 -4.03
CA TYR A 15 9.92 11.25 -3.37
C TYR A 15 9.74 11.60 -1.88
N VAL A 16 8.49 11.60 -1.42
CA VAL A 16 8.15 11.77 0.00
C VAL A 16 7.45 10.53 0.54
N TYR A 17 7.89 10.08 1.72
CA TYR A 17 7.48 8.80 2.26
C TYR A 17 7.52 8.76 3.78
N GLU A 18 6.84 7.77 4.33
CA GLU A 18 6.72 7.49 5.75
C GLU A 18 7.20 6.05 6.07
N PRO A 19 7.41 5.69 7.35
CA PRO A 19 7.85 4.36 7.77
C PRO A 19 7.16 3.17 7.09
N PHE A 20 5.83 3.25 6.92
CA PHE A 20 5.07 2.15 6.34
C PHE A 20 5.41 1.92 4.86
N ASN A 21 5.91 2.94 4.15
CA ASN A 21 6.32 2.78 2.76
C ASN A 21 7.58 1.90 2.62
N ASN A 22 8.49 1.95 3.59
CA ASN A 22 9.65 1.03 3.61
C ASN A 22 9.20 -0.41 3.79
N TYR A 23 8.21 -0.63 4.66
CA TYR A 23 7.58 -1.93 4.83
C TYR A 23 6.91 -2.39 3.52
N ALA A 24 6.11 -1.54 2.88
CA ALA A 24 5.46 -1.88 1.61
C ALA A 24 6.48 -2.17 0.49
N LEU A 25 7.56 -1.40 0.38
CA LEU A 25 8.65 -1.62 -0.59
C LEU A 25 9.35 -2.95 -0.36
N PHE A 26 9.61 -3.33 0.89
CA PHE A 26 10.26 -4.61 1.19
C PHE A 26 9.47 -5.79 0.60
N TYR A 27 8.15 -5.77 0.74
CA TYR A 27 7.28 -6.80 0.16
C TYR A 27 7.13 -6.66 -1.35
N SER A 28 7.01 -5.44 -1.88
CA SER A 28 6.87 -5.22 -3.33
C SER A 28 8.08 -5.67 -4.13
N LEU A 29 9.26 -5.63 -3.51
CA LEU A 29 10.52 -6.11 -4.08
C LEU A 29 10.73 -7.62 -3.87
N GLY A 30 9.68 -8.35 -3.49
CA GLY A 30 9.64 -9.81 -3.45
C GLY A 30 10.16 -10.45 -2.17
N GLN A 31 10.31 -9.69 -1.08
CA GLN A 31 10.71 -10.23 0.21
C GLN A 31 9.50 -10.43 1.14
N SER A 32 9.66 -11.31 2.13
CA SER A 32 8.71 -11.42 3.24
C SER A 32 9.46 -11.57 4.56
N ILE A 33 8.79 -11.19 5.65
CA ILE A 33 9.29 -11.38 7.01
C ILE A 33 9.05 -12.83 7.46
N THR A 34 8.00 -13.48 6.94
CA THR A 34 7.59 -14.82 7.34
C THR A 34 7.35 -15.73 6.14
N LYS A 35 7.62 -17.02 6.32
CA LYS A 35 7.22 -18.07 5.36
C LYS A 35 6.84 -19.35 6.09
N LYS A 36 6.12 -20.24 5.42
CA LYS A 36 5.88 -21.60 5.91
C LYS A 36 7.08 -22.49 5.60
N ASN A 37 7.48 -23.28 6.59
CA ASN A 37 8.41 -24.38 6.36
C ASN A 37 7.68 -25.59 5.76
N LYS A 38 8.39 -26.72 5.58
CA LYS A 38 7.83 -27.94 4.98
C LYS A 38 6.69 -28.58 5.79
N ASP A 39 6.61 -28.25 7.08
CA ASP A 39 5.62 -28.76 8.02
C ASP A 39 4.46 -27.76 8.24
N ASP A 40 4.31 -26.77 7.34
CA ASP A 40 3.29 -25.72 7.42
C ASP A 40 3.44 -24.78 8.64
N ILE A 41 4.62 -24.76 9.28
CA ILE A 41 4.90 -23.92 10.44
C ILE A 41 5.51 -22.58 10.01
N PRO A 42 5.01 -21.45 10.52
CA PRO A 42 5.63 -20.14 10.33
C PRO A 42 7.08 -20.08 10.82
N GLU A 43 7.98 -19.61 9.96
CA GLU A 43 9.36 -19.26 10.31
C GLU A 43 9.74 -17.88 9.77
N LEU A 44 10.74 -17.27 10.39
CA LEU A 44 11.29 -15.98 9.93
C LEU A 44 12.09 -16.18 8.64
N SER A 45 11.69 -15.49 7.58
CA SER A 45 12.38 -15.50 6.27
C SER A 45 13.25 -14.26 6.04
N ILE A 46 13.16 -13.26 6.92
CA ILE A 46 13.85 -11.98 6.76
C ILE A 46 15.38 -12.11 6.72
N TYR A 47 15.96 -13.15 7.30
CA TYR A 47 17.41 -13.34 7.38
C TYR A 47 17.98 -14.02 6.12
N SER A 48 17.87 -13.35 4.98
CA SER A 48 18.39 -13.85 3.70
C SER A 48 19.30 -12.81 3.02
N PRO A 49 20.27 -13.24 2.18
CA PRO A 49 21.04 -12.31 1.36
C PRO A 49 20.16 -11.40 0.50
N ALA A 50 19.09 -11.93 -0.09
CA ALA A 50 18.14 -11.15 -0.89
C ALA A 50 17.42 -10.07 -0.06
N SER A 51 17.10 -10.36 1.20
CA SER A 51 16.55 -9.36 2.12
C SER A 51 17.55 -8.24 2.38
N VAL A 52 18.83 -8.56 2.54
CA VAL A 52 19.90 -7.56 2.72
C VAL A 52 20.00 -6.67 1.48
N ASP A 53 19.98 -7.25 0.28
CA ASP A 53 20.03 -6.50 -0.98
C ASP A 53 18.86 -5.50 -1.08
N VAL A 54 17.65 -5.93 -0.71
CA VAL A 54 16.47 -5.05 -0.68
C VAL A 54 16.57 -3.97 0.40
N PHE A 55 17.13 -4.28 1.57
CA PHE A 55 17.40 -3.25 2.59
C PHE A 55 18.40 -2.21 2.11
N GLU A 56 19.43 -2.60 1.36
CA GLU A 56 20.38 -1.65 0.77
C GLU A 56 19.71 -0.73 -0.26
N ILE A 57 18.74 -1.22 -1.05
CA ILE A 57 17.93 -0.38 -1.94
C ILE A 57 17.10 0.64 -1.15
N ILE A 58 16.39 0.19 -0.11
CA ILE A 58 15.56 1.07 0.73
C ILE A 58 16.42 2.09 1.47
N ARG A 59 17.62 1.68 1.92
CA ARG A 59 18.61 2.58 2.51
C ARG A 59 19.09 3.61 1.49
N GLY A 60 19.38 3.20 0.26
CA GLY A 60 19.75 4.11 -0.83
C GLY A 60 18.68 5.17 -1.11
N ILE A 61 17.40 4.78 -1.12
CA ILE A 61 16.27 5.72 -1.22
C ILE A 61 16.27 6.72 -0.05
N SER A 62 16.59 6.25 1.16
CA SER A 62 16.58 7.07 2.37
C SER A 62 17.78 8.02 2.48
N ASP A 63 18.93 7.60 1.96
CA ASP A 63 20.17 8.39 1.95
C ASP A 63 20.19 9.43 0.82
N ASP A 64 19.36 9.25 -0.22
CA ASP A 64 19.22 10.22 -1.30
C ASP A 64 18.55 11.51 -0.80
N LYS A 65 19.28 12.62 -0.91
CA LYS A 65 18.85 13.95 -0.46
C LYS A 65 17.69 14.52 -1.27
N VAL A 66 17.43 13.98 -2.46
CA VAL A 66 16.26 14.30 -3.30
C VAL A 66 14.97 13.81 -2.63
N ASN A 67 15.04 12.79 -1.79
CA ASN A 67 13.89 12.21 -1.10
C ASN A 67 13.72 12.83 0.29
N TYR A 68 12.53 12.72 0.88
CA TYR A 68 12.25 13.21 2.23
C TYR A 68 11.38 12.26 3.03
N TYR A 69 11.95 11.82 4.15
CA TYR A 69 11.27 10.98 5.13
C TYR A 69 10.44 11.85 6.09
N ILE A 70 9.18 11.47 6.29
CA ILE A 70 8.23 12.16 7.16
C ILE A 70 7.75 11.21 8.24
N ASN A 71 7.76 11.67 9.48
CA ASN A 71 7.24 10.91 10.60
C ASN A 71 5.73 11.19 10.80
N TRP A 72 4.89 10.27 10.31
CA TRP A 72 3.47 10.00 10.66
C TRP A 72 2.50 11.15 10.93
N SER A 73 2.73 12.34 10.38
CA SER A 73 1.84 13.48 10.61
C SER A 73 1.62 14.27 9.33
N THR A 74 0.61 13.87 8.54
CA THR A 74 -0.01 14.64 7.43
C THR A 74 0.91 15.22 6.33
N GLY A 75 2.23 15.03 6.41
CA GLY A 75 3.20 15.74 5.58
C GLY A 75 3.29 15.22 4.15
N CYS A 76 3.21 13.91 3.90
CA CYS A 76 3.31 13.41 2.52
C CYS A 76 2.16 13.95 1.66
N THR A 77 0.93 13.90 2.19
CA THR A 77 -0.27 14.39 1.49
C THR A 77 -0.26 15.90 1.29
N SER A 78 0.20 16.69 2.26
CA SER A 78 0.29 18.15 2.06
C SER A 78 1.38 18.53 1.06
N ILE A 79 2.56 17.91 1.13
CA ILE A 79 3.67 18.20 0.23
C ILE A 79 3.33 17.80 -1.22
N ILE A 80 2.75 16.62 -1.44
CA ILE A 80 2.33 16.21 -2.79
C ILE A 80 1.24 17.12 -3.34
N LYS A 81 0.25 17.47 -2.50
CA LYS A 81 -0.85 18.37 -2.85
C LYS A 81 -0.37 19.78 -3.21
N ASP A 82 0.70 20.26 -2.60
CA ASP A 82 1.26 21.58 -2.92
C ASP A 82 2.23 21.55 -4.12
N ASN A 83 2.30 20.45 -4.88
CA ASN A 83 3.27 20.24 -5.96
C ASN A 83 4.73 20.41 -5.52
N ARG A 84 5.02 19.98 -4.29
CA ARG A 84 6.36 20.01 -3.69
C ARG A 84 7.00 18.62 -3.63
N ALA A 85 6.33 17.59 -4.13
CA ALA A 85 6.92 16.28 -4.41
C ALA A 85 6.51 15.81 -5.81
N LEU A 86 7.33 14.96 -6.45
CA LEU A 86 6.95 14.29 -7.70
C LEU A 86 6.17 13.00 -7.43
N MET A 87 6.55 12.26 -6.40
CA MET A 87 5.97 10.95 -6.08
C MET A 87 5.79 10.76 -4.58
N THR A 88 4.79 9.95 -4.22
CA THR A 88 4.62 9.43 -2.86
C THR A 88 3.97 8.06 -2.93
N SER A 89 4.32 7.18 -1.98
CA SER A 89 3.62 5.92 -1.78
C SER A 89 2.53 6.14 -0.73
N THR A 90 1.28 5.84 -1.05
CA THR A 90 0.17 6.07 -0.13
C THR A 90 -0.94 5.05 -0.32
N THR A 91 -1.95 5.09 0.54
CA THR A 91 -3.09 4.18 0.44
C THR A 91 -4.16 4.73 -0.50
N LEU A 92 -4.90 3.84 -1.16
CA LEU A 92 -6.09 4.22 -1.94
C LEU A 92 -7.12 4.97 -1.08
N TYR A 93 -7.18 4.68 0.23
CA TYR A 93 -8.01 5.43 1.16
C TYR A 93 -7.56 6.90 1.27
N THR A 94 -6.26 7.15 1.44
CA THR A 94 -5.71 8.51 1.54
C THR A 94 -5.99 9.29 0.27
N ILE A 95 -5.81 8.67 -0.91
CA ILE A 95 -6.15 9.30 -2.19
C ILE A 95 -7.65 9.63 -2.19
N ARG A 96 -8.53 8.64 -1.93
CA ARG A 96 -9.99 8.83 -1.87
C ARG A 96 -10.43 9.91 -0.88
N ALA A 97 -9.76 10.04 0.26
CA ALA A 97 -10.14 11.03 1.27
C ALA A 97 -9.75 12.46 0.87
N ASN A 98 -8.70 12.65 0.07
CA ASN A 98 -8.08 13.96 -0.14
C ASN A 98 -8.15 14.49 -1.58
N TYR A 99 -8.34 13.62 -2.58
CA TYR A 99 -8.25 13.97 -4.01
C TYR A 99 -9.17 15.14 -4.40
N LYS A 100 -10.34 15.30 -3.76
CA LYS A 100 -11.27 16.40 -4.05
C LYS A 100 -10.68 17.78 -3.78
N THR A 101 -9.64 17.82 -2.95
CA THR A 101 -8.94 19.05 -2.58
C THR A 101 -7.65 19.26 -3.38
N TRP A 102 -7.30 18.31 -4.25
CA TRP A 102 -6.11 18.39 -5.10
C TRP A 102 -6.49 19.09 -6.40
N GLU A 103 -5.72 20.12 -6.75
CA GLU A 103 -5.95 20.90 -7.98
C GLU A 103 -5.14 20.34 -9.16
N GLN A 104 -4.09 19.58 -8.88
CA GLN A 104 -3.24 18.94 -9.88
C GLN A 104 -3.85 17.63 -10.40
N ASP A 105 -3.52 17.32 -11.65
CA ASP A 105 -3.69 15.99 -12.20
C ASP A 105 -2.60 15.06 -11.63
N PHE A 106 -2.93 13.80 -11.37
CA PHE A 106 -1.98 12.80 -10.86
C PHE A 106 -2.28 11.41 -11.42
N GLY A 107 -1.24 10.60 -11.54
CA GLY A 107 -1.34 9.18 -11.88
C GLY A 107 -1.25 8.30 -10.63
N ILE A 108 -1.71 7.06 -10.76
CA ILE A 108 -1.53 6.01 -9.76
C ILE A 108 -0.77 4.87 -10.41
N LEU A 109 0.24 4.35 -9.72
CA LEU A 109 1.01 3.18 -10.14
C LEU A 109 0.96 2.11 -9.03
N PRO A 110 1.04 0.82 -9.39
CA PRO A 110 1.28 -0.23 -8.41
C PRO A 110 2.66 -0.07 -7.78
N MET A 111 2.85 -0.68 -6.62
CA MET A 111 4.17 -0.73 -5.99
C MET A 111 5.21 -1.40 -6.93
N PRO A 112 6.47 -0.91 -6.92
CA PRO A 112 7.47 -1.36 -7.89
C PRO A 112 7.91 -2.79 -7.61
N LYS A 113 8.32 -3.47 -8.69
CA LYS A 113 8.99 -4.77 -8.66
C LYS A 113 10.50 -4.58 -8.68
N LEU A 114 11.23 -5.56 -8.13
CA LEU A 114 12.69 -5.60 -8.24
C LEU A 114 13.14 -6.05 -9.63
N THR A 115 12.40 -7.01 -10.22
CA THR A 115 12.66 -7.57 -11.54
C THR A 115 11.38 -7.68 -12.37
N GLU A 116 11.52 -7.77 -13.69
CA GLU A 116 10.37 -7.81 -14.61
C GLU A 116 9.48 -9.05 -14.42
N ASP A 117 10.07 -10.19 -14.03
CA ASP A 117 9.41 -11.49 -13.86
C ASP A 117 8.64 -11.63 -12.55
N GLN A 118 8.86 -10.75 -11.57
CA GLN A 118 8.11 -10.77 -10.31
C GLN A 118 6.62 -10.43 -10.53
N PRO A 119 5.70 -11.01 -9.73
CA PRO A 119 4.34 -10.50 -9.64
C PRO A 119 4.33 -9.15 -8.92
N TYR A 120 3.30 -8.33 -9.18
CA TYR A 120 3.06 -7.14 -8.36
C TYR A 120 2.63 -7.56 -6.96
N VAL A 121 2.97 -6.73 -5.97
CA VAL A 121 2.60 -6.94 -4.58
C VAL A 121 2.26 -5.58 -3.96
N ASP A 122 0.97 -5.36 -3.70
CA ASP A 122 0.44 -4.13 -3.12
C ASP A 122 -0.06 -4.39 -1.69
N VAL A 123 0.75 -4.02 -0.70
CA VAL A 123 0.48 -4.34 0.70
C VAL A 123 -0.76 -3.61 1.23
N VAL A 124 -1.68 -4.36 1.82
CA VAL A 124 -2.81 -3.83 2.56
C VAL A 124 -2.36 -3.40 3.95
N SER A 125 -2.70 -2.17 4.34
CA SER A 125 -2.37 -1.64 5.66
C SER A 125 -2.92 -2.54 6.78
N THR A 126 -2.01 -3.09 7.59
CA THR A 126 -2.35 -3.91 8.77
C THR A 126 -2.95 -3.08 9.91
N ALA A 127 -2.66 -1.78 9.96
CA ALA A 127 -3.14 -0.88 11.00
C ALA A 127 -4.58 -0.38 10.77
N THR A 128 -5.02 -0.31 9.51
CA THR A 128 -6.28 0.39 9.15
C THR A 128 -7.22 -0.40 8.26
N SER A 129 -6.75 -1.46 7.59
CA SER A 129 -7.48 -2.11 6.49
C SER A 129 -7.49 -3.64 6.56
N GLY A 130 -7.24 -4.23 7.74
CA GLY A 130 -7.12 -5.67 7.95
C GLY A 130 -8.01 -6.21 9.08
N SER A 131 -9.24 -5.72 9.22
CA SER A 131 -10.16 -6.21 10.27
C SER A 131 -10.42 -7.71 10.10
N LEU A 132 -9.93 -8.50 11.05
CA LEU A 132 -10.22 -9.92 11.16
C LEU A 132 -11.36 -10.11 12.17
N TYR A 133 -12.30 -10.97 11.81
CA TYR A 133 -13.41 -11.36 12.68
C TYR A 133 -13.14 -12.76 13.21
N SER A 134 -13.02 -12.89 14.53
CA SER A 134 -12.93 -14.20 15.20
C SER A 134 -14.30 -14.59 15.74
N ILE A 135 -14.72 -15.82 15.44
CA ILE A 135 -15.96 -16.38 15.99
C ILE A 135 -15.63 -17.19 17.24
N PRO A 136 -16.19 -16.85 18.42
CA PRO A 136 -15.96 -17.63 19.64
C PRO A 136 -16.42 -19.08 19.47
N VAL A 137 -15.65 -20.02 20.01
CA VAL A 137 -16.00 -21.45 19.99
C VAL A 137 -17.32 -21.77 20.71
N SER A 138 -17.76 -20.88 21.61
CA SER A 138 -19.03 -20.97 22.31
C SER A 138 -20.24 -20.53 21.48
N ASN A 139 -20.06 -20.11 20.22
CA ASN A 139 -21.16 -19.70 19.36
C ASN A 139 -21.99 -20.91 18.92
N ASN A 140 -23.24 -20.97 19.38
CA ASN A 140 -24.17 -22.04 19.06
C ASN A 140 -24.98 -21.81 17.77
N ASN A 141 -24.74 -20.71 17.05
CA ASN A 141 -25.45 -20.38 15.81
C ASN A 141 -24.48 -20.02 14.67
N LEU A 142 -23.64 -20.99 14.31
CA LEU A 142 -22.62 -20.84 13.27
C LEU A 142 -23.22 -20.58 11.89
N GLU A 143 -24.38 -21.16 11.58
CA GLU A 143 -25.04 -20.99 10.28
C GLU A 143 -25.48 -19.53 10.06
N LEU A 144 -26.20 -18.94 11.03
CA LEU A 144 -26.59 -17.53 10.95
C LEU A 144 -25.36 -16.61 10.91
N THR A 145 -24.33 -16.95 11.69
CA THR A 145 -23.09 -16.17 11.74
C THR A 145 -22.36 -16.18 10.41
N GLY A 146 -22.23 -17.36 9.78
CA GLY A 146 -21.65 -17.52 8.46
C GLY A 146 -22.43 -16.77 7.39
N TYR A 147 -23.76 -16.91 7.39
CA TYR A 147 -24.64 -16.20 6.47
C TYR A 147 -24.52 -14.68 6.59
N ALA A 148 -24.46 -14.15 7.81
CA ALA A 148 -24.28 -12.72 8.05
C ALA A 148 -22.93 -12.21 7.55
N LEU A 149 -21.84 -12.94 7.83
CA LEU A 149 -20.50 -12.60 7.36
C LEU A 149 -20.41 -12.63 5.82
N GLU A 150 -20.95 -13.68 5.18
CA GLU A 150 -21.00 -13.76 3.71
C GLU A 150 -21.79 -12.61 3.10
N SER A 151 -22.92 -12.24 3.73
CA SER A 151 -23.75 -11.12 3.29
C SER A 151 -23.00 -9.78 3.39
N PHE A 152 -22.26 -9.55 4.48
CA PHE A 152 -21.41 -8.36 4.63
C PHE A 152 -20.29 -8.33 3.59
N CYS A 153 -19.60 -9.45 3.36
CA CYS A 153 -18.55 -9.56 2.37
C CYS A 153 -19.08 -9.32 0.94
N ARG A 154 -20.24 -9.91 0.61
CA ARG A 154 -20.91 -9.71 -0.69
C ARG A 154 -21.28 -8.24 -0.90
N GLN A 155 -21.85 -7.59 0.11
CA GLN A 155 -22.20 -6.18 0.01
C GLN A 155 -20.96 -5.29 -0.10
N SER A 156 -19.91 -5.58 0.69
CA SER A 156 -18.64 -4.87 0.63
C SER A 156 -18.00 -4.92 -0.76
N LYS A 157 -18.02 -6.09 -1.43
CA LYS A 157 -17.54 -6.23 -2.82
C LYS A 157 -18.23 -5.24 -3.76
N ASN A 158 -19.54 -5.05 -3.61
CA ASN A 158 -20.32 -4.18 -4.48
C ASN A 158 -20.14 -2.70 -4.14
N THR A 159 -19.96 -2.34 -2.87
CA THR A 159 -19.81 -0.93 -2.47
C THR A 159 -18.37 -0.43 -2.59
N LEU A 160 -17.40 -1.24 -2.14
CA LEU A 160 -16.00 -0.83 -2.04
C LEU A 160 -15.33 -0.79 -3.40
N ARG A 161 -15.60 -1.76 -4.28
CA ARG A 161 -15.06 -1.76 -5.64
C ARG A 161 -15.56 -0.53 -6.39
N VAL A 162 -16.87 -0.28 -6.41
CA VAL A 162 -17.44 0.91 -7.04
C VAL A 162 -16.82 2.18 -6.45
N ALA A 163 -16.70 2.30 -5.13
CA ALA A 163 -16.08 3.48 -4.51
C ALA A 163 -14.60 3.71 -4.91
N TYR A 164 -13.83 2.67 -5.22
CA TYR A 164 -12.44 2.80 -5.69
C TYR A 164 -12.34 3.05 -7.20
N TYR A 165 -13.29 2.60 -8.02
CA TYR A 165 -13.30 2.98 -9.45
C TYR A 165 -13.99 4.32 -9.67
N ASP A 166 -14.95 4.74 -8.85
CA ASP A 166 -15.49 6.11 -8.87
C ASP A 166 -14.38 7.14 -8.59
N LEU A 167 -13.39 6.77 -7.77
CA LEU A 167 -12.16 7.56 -7.61
C LEU A 167 -11.43 7.77 -8.94
N ALA A 168 -11.33 6.72 -9.76
CA ALA A 168 -10.61 6.71 -11.03
C ALA A 168 -11.43 7.27 -12.21
N ILE A 169 -12.75 7.10 -12.19
CA ILE A 169 -13.66 7.36 -13.31
C ILE A 169 -14.36 8.72 -13.17
N THR A 170 -14.70 9.16 -11.97
CA THR A 170 -15.62 10.30 -11.79
C THR A 170 -14.92 11.67 -11.73
N HIS A 171 -13.60 11.74 -11.63
CA HIS A 171 -12.90 13.02 -11.42
C HIS A 171 -11.82 13.35 -12.44
N ARG A 172 -11.84 14.63 -12.86
CA ARG A 172 -10.96 15.29 -13.84
C ARG A 172 -9.46 15.15 -13.59
N THR A 173 -9.04 14.58 -12.46
CA THR A 173 -7.64 14.49 -12.00
C THR A 173 -6.92 13.21 -12.42
N MET A 174 -7.66 12.14 -12.74
CA MET A 174 -7.13 10.91 -13.35
C MET A 174 -7.74 10.77 -14.74
N ARG A 175 -7.22 11.51 -15.72
CA ARG A 175 -7.78 11.52 -17.09
C ARG A 175 -7.35 10.34 -17.94
N ASP A 176 -6.49 9.48 -17.40
CA ASP A 176 -5.80 8.46 -18.18
C ASP A 176 -6.44 7.08 -18.01
N VAL A 177 -6.73 6.45 -19.14
CA VAL A 177 -7.13 5.03 -19.23
C VAL A 177 -6.10 4.14 -18.53
N GLU A 178 -4.83 4.54 -18.61
CA GLU A 178 -3.70 3.85 -17.99
C GLU A 178 -3.86 3.77 -16.47
N SER A 179 -4.40 4.80 -15.81
CA SER A 179 -4.62 4.77 -14.36
C SER A 179 -5.72 3.79 -13.93
N ALA A 180 -6.72 3.54 -14.77
CA ALA A 180 -7.74 2.53 -14.50
C ALA A 180 -7.17 1.10 -14.60
N GLU A 181 -6.27 0.86 -15.57
CA GLU A 181 -5.54 -0.40 -15.68
C GLU A 181 -4.60 -0.61 -14.50
N MET A 182 -3.92 0.44 -14.02
CA MET A 182 -3.09 0.35 -12.81
C MET A 182 -3.93 0.04 -11.57
N MET A 183 -5.15 0.58 -11.48
CA MET A 183 -6.09 0.23 -10.40
C MET A 183 -6.52 -1.24 -10.47
N ASP A 184 -6.72 -1.80 -11.67
CA ASP A 184 -6.97 -3.23 -11.83
C ASP A 184 -5.79 -4.07 -11.30
N ILE A 185 -4.56 -3.69 -11.63
CA ILE A 185 -3.34 -4.36 -11.14
C ILE A 185 -3.27 -4.29 -9.61
N ILE A 186 -3.40 -3.09 -9.02
CA ILE A 186 -3.34 -2.89 -7.56
C ILE A 186 -4.40 -3.73 -6.86
N LEU A 187 -5.63 -3.73 -7.38
CA LEU A 187 -6.73 -4.44 -6.76
C LEU A 187 -6.66 -5.95 -6.99
N ALA A 188 -5.98 -6.43 -8.02
CA ALA A 188 -5.73 -7.85 -8.24
C ALA A 188 -4.58 -8.38 -7.35
N ASN A 189 -3.59 -7.54 -7.04
CA ASN A 189 -2.35 -7.93 -6.37
C ASN A 189 -2.25 -7.47 -4.91
N ARG A 190 -3.40 -7.25 -4.26
CA ARG A 190 -3.45 -6.91 -2.83
C ARG A 190 -2.84 -8.03 -2.00
N TYR A 191 -1.86 -7.67 -1.19
CA TYR A 191 -1.16 -8.59 -0.31
C TYR A 191 -1.43 -8.27 1.16
N THR A 192 -1.80 -9.28 1.94
CA THR A 192 -1.94 -9.17 3.40
C THR A 192 -0.93 -10.12 4.03
N THR A 193 -0.36 -9.79 5.19
CA THR A 193 0.57 -10.69 5.88
C THR A 193 -0.06 -12.01 6.28
N ILE A 194 -1.39 -12.07 6.43
CA ILE A 194 -2.09 -13.34 6.67
C ILE A 194 -2.03 -14.27 5.44
N ASN A 195 -1.78 -13.74 4.24
CA ASN A 195 -1.56 -14.56 3.05
C ASN A 195 -0.35 -15.49 3.19
N ASP A 196 0.68 -15.10 3.96
CA ASP A 196 1.82 -15.99 4.26
C ASP A 196 1.40 -17.24 5.02
N PHE A 197 0.24 -17.20 5.69
CA PHE A 197 -0.30 -18.28 6.49
C PHE A 197 -1.47 -19.03 5.83
N LEU A 198 -2.16 -18.40 4.87
CA LEU A 198 -3.38 -18.96 4.25
C LEU A 198 -3.15 -19.56 2.87
N ASN A 199 -2.13 -19.12 2.13
CA ASN A 199 -1.87 -19.67 0.81
C ASN A 199 -1.16 -21.03 0.94
N ASN A 200 -1.77 -22.06 0.36
CA ASN A 200 -1.09 -23.32 0.06
C ASN A 200 -0.36 -23.15 -1.26
N ASN A 201 0.95 -23.39 -1.27
CA ASN A 201 1.72 -23.50 -2.52
C ASN A 201 1.19 -24.64 -3.38
#